data_AF-F0FZG6-F1
#
_entry.id   AF-F0FZG6-F1
#
_cell.length_a   1.000
_cell.length_b   1.000
_cell.length_c   1.000
_cell.angle_alpha   90.00
_cell.angle_beta   90.00
_cell.angle_gamma   90.00
#
_symmetry.space_group_name_H-M   'P 1'
#
loop_
_entity.id
_entity.type
_entity.pdbx_description
1 polymer ?
#
loop_
_entity_poly.entity_id
_entity_poly.type
_entity_poly.pdbx_seq_one_letter_code
_entity_poly.pdbx_strand_id
1 'polypeptide(L)' 'ATRKGSGLAQPLTVALNGLIRNGRYRQILDRWNLASEAIDQSRTNPPGLPKI' A
#
# COMPACT_ATOMS: atom_id res chain seq x y z
N ALA A 1 9.37 6.49 10.97
CA ALA A 1 9.75 6.00 9.63
C ALA A 1 10.79 4.88 9.76
N THR A 2 10.78 3.86 8.89
CA THR A 2 11.80 2.79 8.88
C THR A 2 13.09 3.28 8.23
N ARG A 3 14.26 2.84 8.72
CA ARG A 3 15.57 3.21 8.12
C ARG A 3 15.68 2.70 6.67
N LYS A 4 16.19 3.52 5.76
CA LYS A 4 16.57 3.08 4.40
C LYS A 4 17.56 1.92 4.50
N GLY A 5 17.36 0.87 3.70
CA GLY A 5 18.21 -0.32 3.74
C GLY A 5 17.96 -1.27 4.92
N SER A 6 16.92 -1.04 5.75
CA SER A 6 16.55 -1.93 6.85
C SER A 6 16.01 -3.31 6.42
N GLY A 7 15.81 -3.52 5.12
CA GLY A 7 15.11 -4.71 4.61
C GLY A 7 13.60 -4.70 4.85
N LEU A 8 13.02 -3.67 5.47
CA LEU A 8 11.59 -3.64 5.83
C LEU A 8 10.65 -3.29 4.66
N ALA A 9 11.15 -2.72 3.56
CA ALA A 9 10.30 -2.31 2.44
C ALA A 9 9.52 -3.50 1.84
N GLN A 10 10.22 -4.61 1.58
CA GLN A 10 9.60 -5.81 1.02
C GLN A 10 8.55 -6.46 1.93
N PRO A 11 8.83 -6.77 3.22
CA PRO A 11 7.82 -7.36 4.09
C PRO A 11 6.63 -6.44 4.33
N LEU A 12 6.82 -5.10 4.35
CA LEU A 12 5.70 -4.16 4.42
C LEU A 12 4.83 -4.21 3.17
N THR A 13 5.41 -4.28 1.98
CA THR A 13 4.65 -4.47 0.73
C THR A 13 3.87 -5.79 0.75
N VAL A 14 4.46 -6.88 1.25
CA VAL A 14 3.78 -8.18 1.37
C VAL A 14 2.62 -8.09 2.34
N ALA A 15 2.84 -7.55 3.53
CA ALA A 15 1.81 -7.42 4.56
C ALA A 15 0.62 -6.57 4.09
N LEU A 16 0.89 -5.42 3.46
CA LEU A 16 -0.15 -4.53 2.95
C LEU A 16 -0.97 -5.18 1.83
N ASN A 17 -0.32 -5.88 0.89
CA ASN A 17 -1.04 -6.63 -0.14
C ASN A 17 -1.86 -7.81 0.45
N GLY A 18 -1.41 -8.38 1.57
CA GLY A 18 -2.22 -9.34 2.34
C GLY A 18 -3.51 -8.72 2.87
N LEU A 19 -3.44 -7.50 3.42
CA LEU A 19 -4.61 -6.75 3.90
C LEU A 19 -5.55 -6.31 2.75
N ILE A 20 -5.00 -6.01 1.58
CA ILE A 20 -5.80 -5.74 0.37
C ILE A 20 -6.57 -6.99 -0.03
N ARG A 21 -5.89 -8.14 -0.19
CA ARG A 21 -6.51 -9.39 -0.62
C ARG A 21 -7.61 -9.90 0.33
N ASN A 22 -7.45 -9.69 1.62
CA ASN A 22 -8.42 -10.16 2.62
C ASN A 22 -9.50 -9.11 2.97
N GLY A 23 -9.54 -7.97 2.28
CA GLY A 23 -10.57 -6.95 2.43
C GLY A 23 -10.41 -6.04 3.66
N ARG A 24 -9.49 -6.33 4.59
CA ARG A 24 -9.28 -5.49 5.79
C ARG A 24 -8.80 -4.09 5.45
N TYR A 25 -8.00 -3.96 4.38
CA TYR A 25 -7.58 -2.65 3.86
C TYR A 25 -8.80 -1.78 3.53
N ARG A 26 -9.78 -2.33 2.81
CA ARG A 26 -11.01 -1.61 2.42
C ARG A 26 -11.82 -1.18 3.65
N GLN A 27 -11.99 -2.09 4.62
CA GLN A 27 -12.69 -1.81 5.89
C GLN A 27 -12.04 -0.66 6.66
N ILE A 28 -10.70 -0.61 6.70
CA ILE A 28 -9.97 0.49 7.33
C ILE A 28 -10.25 1.78 6.57
N LEU A 29 -10.12 1.80 5.23
CA LEU A 29 -10.39 3.02 4.46
C LEU A 29 -11.82 3.54 4.65
N ASP A 30 -12.82 2.66 4.70
CA ASP A 30 -14.22 3.03 4.93
C ASP A 30 -14.41 3.71 6.30
N ARG A 31 -13.76 3.18 7.35
CA ARG A 31 -13.78 3.79 8.70
C ARG A 31 -13.30 5.24 8.70
N TRP A 32 -12.39 5.58 7.81
CA TRP A 32 -11.79 6.92 7.72
C TRP A 32 -12.34 7.75 6.54
N ASN A 33 -13.38 7.28 5.85
CA ASN A 33 -13.94 7.93 4.65
C ASN A 33 -12.90 8.16 3.53
N LEU A 34 -11.96 7.22 3.36
CA LEU A 34 -10.89 7.25 2.34
C LEU A 34 -11.12 6.20 1.25
N ALA A 35 -12.36 5.77 1.06
CA ALA A 35 -12.73 4.74 0.12
C ALA A 35 -12.30 5.03 -1.33
N SER A 36 -12.33 6.31 -1.75
CA SER A 36 -11.92 6.76 -3.08
C SER A 36 -10.43 6.63 -3.34
N GLU A 37 -9.62 6.61 -2.28
CA GLU A 37 -8.16 6.52 -2.34
C GLU A 37 -7.66 5.06 -2.38
N ALA A 38 -8.58 4.10 -2.45
CA ALA A 38 -8.24 2.69 -2.49
C ALA A 38 -7.41 2.36 -3.74
N ILE A 39 -6.33 1.59 -3.54
CA ILE A 39 -5.55 0.99 -4.62
C ILE A 39 -5.71 -0.52 -4.62
N ASP A 40 -5.66 -1.13 -5.81
CA ASP A 40 -5.76 -2.58 -5.96
C ASP A 40 -4.48 -3.32 -5.55
N GLN A 41 -3.33 -2.63 -5.58
CA GLN A 41 -2.04 -3.25 -5.27
C GLN A 41 -1.04 -2.22 -4.72
N SER A 42 -0.42 -2.55 -3.60
CA SER A 42 0.73 -1.81 -3.08
C SER A 42 2.03 -2.20 -3.79
N ARG A 43 2.83 -1.20 -4.18
CA ARG A 43 4.16 -1.37 -4.79
C ARG A 43 5.19 -0.53 -4.02
N THR A 44 6.35 -1.12 -3.72
CA THR A 44 7.50 -0.35 -3.26
C THR A 44 8.08 0.44 -4.44
N ASN A 45 8.15 1.76 -4.32
CA ASN A 45 8.75 2.68 -5.29
C ASN A 45 8.39 2.35 -6.76
N PRO A 46 7.09 2.41 -7.15
CA PRO A 46 6.71 2.20 -8.54
C PRO A 46 7.35 3.27 -9.44
N PRO A 47 7.48 3.01 -10.75
CA PRO A 47 7.88 4.02 -11.71
C PRO A 47 7.04 5.29 -11.54
N GLY A 48 7.67 6.45 -11.71
CA GLY A 48 6.96 7.72 -11.71
C GLY A 48 5.92 7.79 -12.82
N LEU A 49 5.06 8.81 -12.74
CA LEU A 49 4.07 9.06 -13.78
C LEU A 49 4.76 9.27 -15.15
N PRO A 50 4.12 8.85 -16.26
CA PRO A 50 4.61 9.17 -17.59
C PRO A 50 4.84 10.68 -17.73
N LYS A 51 5.90 11.07 -18.43
CA LYS A 51 6.06 12.47 -18.84
C LYS A 51 4.97 12.76 -19.86
N ILE A 52 4.05 13.65 -19.50
CA ILE A 52 3.02 14.21 -20.39
C ILE A 52 3.70 15.17 -21.36
#